data_AF-A0A0C9YXM5-F1
#
_entry.id   AF-A0A0C9YXM5-F1
#
_cell.length_a   1.000
_cell.length_b   1.000
_cell.length_c   1.000
_cell.angle_alpha   90.00
_cell.angle_beta   90.00
_cell.angle_gamma   90.00
#
_symmetry.space_group_name_H-M   'P 1'
#
loop_
_entity.id
_entity.type
_entity.pdbx_description
1 polymer ?
#
loop_
_entity_poly.entity_id
_entity_poly.type
_entity_poly.pdbx_seq_one_letter_code
_entity_poly.pdbx_strand_id
1 'polypeptide(L)'
;IPAMDYINKVFMTGMLDEEWFDPSICAAIRLAKKTLNKYYSLTDTSDLYRIAMVLHPCHKLEYFRHAKWEADWIKTASDLVRNTYKTSY
;
A
#
# COMPACT_ATOMS: atom_id res chain seq x y z
N ILE A 1 -0.72 -1.33 -1.92
CA ILE A 1 -1.43 -1.69 -3.18
C ILE A 1 -0.96 -0.71 -4.24
N PRO A 2 -0.42 -1.16 -5.39
CA PRO A 2 0.27 -0.28 -6.35
C PRO A 2 -0.55 0.95 -6.78
N ALA A 3 -1.85 0.79 -7.02
CA ALA A 3 -2.74 1.90 -7.35
C ALA A 3 -2.92 2.91 -6.20
N MET A 4 -3.10 2.43 -4.97
CA MET A 4 -3.19 3.29 -3.78
C MET A 4 -1.86 3.97 -3.48
N ASP A 5 -0.73 3.27 -3.67
CA ASP A 5 0.62 3.79 -3.48
C ASP A 5 0.91 4.91 -4.51
N TYR A 6 0.45 4.75 -5.75
CA TYR A 6 0.49 5.79 -6.77
C TYR A 6 -0.34 7.02 -6.37
N ILE A 7 -1.60 6.83 -5.95
CA ILE A 7 -2.47 7.92 -5.52
C ILE A 7 -1.88 8.66 -4.32
N ASN A 8 -1.36 7.94 -3.32
CA ASN A 8 -0.70 8.55 -2.17
C ASN A 8 0.54 9.34 -2.58
N LYS A 9 1.35 8.82 -3.51
CA LYS A 9 2.51 9.52 -4.05
C LYS A 9 2.11 10.81 -4.76
N VAL A 10 1.09 10.79 -5.61
CA VAL A 10 0.56 11.98 -6.29
C VAL A 10 0.08 13.02 -5.27
N PHE A 11 -0.63 12.60 -4.21
CA PHE A 11 -1.03 13.51 -3.14
C PHE A 11 0.16 14.07 -2.38
N MET A 12 1.19 13.27 -2.05
CA MET A 12 2.39 13.77 -1.35
C MET A 12 3.21 14.72 -2.22
N THR A 13 3.26 14.49 -3.54
CA THR A 13 3.87 15.43 -4.48
C THR A 13 3.07 16.73 -4.56
N GLY A 14 1.75 16.66 -4.76
CA GLY A 14 0.89 17.86 -4.78
C GLY A 14 0.85 18.62 -3.45
N MET A 15 1.18 17.95 -2.33
CA MET A 15 1.33 18.61 -1.02
C MET A 15 2.65 19.37 -0.86
N LEU A 16 3.71 19.03 -1.63
CA LEU A 16 4.94 19.84 -1.65
C LEU A 16 4.73 21.15 -2.42
N ASP A 17 3.78 21.13 -3.36
CA ASP A 17 3.30 22.31 -4.09
C ASP A 17 2.17 23.06 -3.34
N GLU A 18 1.83 22.70 -2.08
CA GLU A 18 0.77 23.35 -1.24
C GLU A 18 0.96 24.86 -1.10
N GLU A 19 2.17 25.38 -1.34
CA GLU A 19 2.48 26.80 -1.30
C GLU A 19 1.77 27.60 -2.43
N TRP A 20 1.31 26.93 -3.50
CA TRP A 20 0.71 27.55 -4.69
C TRP A 20 -0.78 27.22 -4.91
N PHE A 21 -1.39 26.36 -4.07
CA PHE A 21 -2.78 25.93 -4.24
C PHE A 21 -3.78 26.71 -3.39
N ASP A 22 -5.00 26.85 -3.91
CA ASP A 22 -6.11 27.43 -3.18
C ASP A 22 -6.42 26.61 -1.90
N PRO A 23 -6.74 27.25 -0.76
CA PRO A 23 -7.06 26.55 0.49
C PRO A 23 -8.11 25.45 0.36
N SER A 24 -9.06 25.60 -0.57
CA SER A 24 -10.11 24.61 -0.82
C SER A 24 -9.56 23.31 -1.41
N ILE A 25 -8.55 23.42 -2.29
CA ILE A 25 -7.87 22.28 -2.91
C ILE A 25 -7.05 21.55 -1.85
N CYS A 26 -6.33 22.29 -0.99
CA CYS A 26 -5.58 21.71 0.12
C CYS A 26 -6.49 20.95 1.09
N ALA A 27 -7.65 21.51 1.43
CA ALA A 27 -8.65 20.84 2.26
C ALA A 27 -9.16 19.52 1.63
N ALA A 28 -9.45 19.53 0.33
CA ALA A 28 -9.88 18.34 -0.41
C ALA A 28 -8.79 17.25 -0.43
N ILE A 29 -7.52 17.62 -0.69
CA ILE A 29 -6.38 16.69 -0.66
C ILE A 29 -6.20 16.07 0.73
N ARG A 30 -6.29 16.88 1.80
CA ARG A 30 -6.20 16.40 3.18
C ARG A 30 -7.31 15.40 3.51
N LEU A 31 -8.53 15.66 3.04
CA LEU A 31 -9.65 14.72 3.22
C LEU A 31 -9.43 13.42 2.43
N ALA A 32 -8.98 13.51 1.18
CA ALA A 32 -8.67 12.35 0.35
C ALA A 32 -7.58 11.48 0.99
N LYS A 33 -6.52 12.09 1.54
CA LYS A 33 -5.46 11.40 2.27
C LYS A 33 -5.97 10.69 3.53
N LYS A 34 -6.83 11.34 4.31
CA LYS A 34 -7.45 10.70 5.50
C LYS A 34 -8.27 9.47 5.12
N THR A 35 -9.05 9.58 4.06
CA THR A 35 -9.83 8.45 3.52
C THR A 35 -8.91 7.34 3.03
N LEU A 36 -7.85 7.67 2.29
CA LEU A 36 -6.88 6.71 1.80
C LEU A 36 -6.18 5.96 2.95
N ASN A 37 -5.75 6.67 3.99
CA ASN A 37 -5.15 6.06 5.19
C ASN A 37 -6.11 5.08 5.89
N LYS A 38 -7.41 5.40 5.93
CA LYS A 38 -8.43 4.47 6.47
C LYS A 38 -8.47 3.17 5.66
N TYR A 39 -8.42 3.26 4.34
CA TYR A 39 -8.37 2.07 3.48
C TYR A 39 -7.07 1.29 3.65
N TYR A 40 -5.92 1.95 3.78
CA TYR A 40 -4.65 1.29 4.11
C TYR A 40 -4.76 0.46 5.38
N SER A 41 -5.31 1.04 6.45
CA SER A 41 -5.51 0.33 7.72
C SER A 41 -6.39 -0.92 7.56
N LEU A 42 -7.45 -0.86 6.75
CA LEU A 42 -8.31 -2.01 6.49
C LEU A 42 -7.60 -3.09 5.66
N THR A 43 -6.82 -2.70 4.65
CA THR A 43 -6.05 -3.66 3.84
C THR A 43 -4.89 -4.29 4.60
N ASP A 44 -4.25 -3.57 5.52
CA ASP A 44 -3.15 -4.10 6.34
C ASP A 44 -3.66 -5.15 7.35
N THR A 45 -4.90 -4.99 7.84
CA THR A 45 -5.54 -6.00 8.72
C THR A 45 -5.94 -7.29 8.01
N SER A 46 -5.84 -7.37 6.68
CA SER A 46 -6.29 -8.54 5.92
C SER A 46 -5.12 -9.33 5.33
N ASP A 47 -4.89 -10.51 5.91
CA ASP A 47 -3.91 -11.48 5.44
C ASP A 47 -4.13 -11.88 3.97
N LEU A 48 -5.38 -11.92 3.52
CA LEU A 48 -5.74 -12.20 2.13
C LEU A 48 -5.13 -11.21 1.14
N TYR A 49 -5.07 -9.93 1.50
CA TYR A 49 -4.49 -8.90 0.64
C TYR A 49 -2.97 -9.04 0.56
N ARG A 50 -2.31 -9.42 1.66
CA ARG A 50 -0.87 -9.70 1.68
C ARG A 50 -0.56 -10.88 0.76
N ILE A 51 -1.36 -11.95 0.80
CA ILE A 51 -1.24 -13.12 -0.08
C ILE A 51 -1.45 -12.73 -1.54
N ALA A 52 -2.52 -11.99 -1.85
CA ALA A 52 -2.83 -11.56 -3.21
C ALA A 52 -1.72 -10.70 -3.84
N MET A 53 -1.11 -9.80 -3.07
CA MET A 53 0.02 -8.99 -3.56
C MET A 53 1.27 -9.84 -3.85
N VAL A 54 1.56 -10.84 -3.02
CA VAL A 54 2.69 -11.76 -3.23
C VAL A 54 2.46 -12.69 -4.44
N LEU A 55 1.22 -13.11 -4.66
CA LEU A 55 0.83 -13.95 -5.81
C LEU A 55 0.72 -13.19 -7.13
N HIS A 56 0.77 -11.86 -7.12
CA HIS A 56 0.62 -11.06 -8.33
C HIS A 56 1.79 -11.31 -9.31
N PRO A 57 1.53 -11.82 -10.53
CA PRO A 57 2.57 -12.34 -11.43
C PRO A 57 3.60 -11.29 -11.87
N CYS A 58 3.20 -10.02 -11.98
CA CYS A 58 4.09 -8.92 -12.38
C CYS A 58 4.87 -8.27 -11.22
N HIS A 59 4.48 -8.50 -9.97
CA HIS A 59 4.95 -7.72 -8.82
C HIS A 59 5.63 -8.59 -7.76
N LYS A 60 5.17 -9.84 -7.59
CA LYS A 60 5.72 -10.88 -6.69
C LYS A 60 6.35 -10.28 -5.42
N LEU A 61 7.58 -10.67 -5.11
CA LEU A 61 8.35 -10.13 -3.98
C LEU A 61 9.19 -8.90 -4.36
N GLU A 62 9.38 -8.64 -5.65
CA GLU A 62 10.18 -7.51 -6.13
C GLU A 62 9.52 -6.16 -5.88
N TYR A 63 8.19 -6.12 -5.86
CA TYR A 63 7.44 -4.93 -5.48
C TYR A 63 7.77 -4.49 -4.06
N PHE A 64 7.79 -5.42 -3.10
CA PHE A 64 8.09 -5.10 -1.71
C PHE A 64 9.54 -4.63 -1.53
N ARG A 65 10.47 -5.19 -2.32
CA ARG A 65 11.86 -4.72 -2.38
C ARG A 65 11.96 -3.30 -2.94
N HIS A 66 11.27 -3.00 -4.04
CA HIS A 66 11.24 -1.66 -4.63
C HIS A 66 10.53 -0.64 -3.75
N ALA A 67 9.50 -1.05 -3.03
CA ALA A 67 8.78 -0.24 -2.05
C ALA A 67 9.57 0.00 -0.76
N LYS A 68 10.79 -0.56 -0.64
CA LYS A 68 11.66 -0.49 0.55
C LYS A 68 10.98 -0.97 1.83
N TRP A 69 10.14 -2.01 1.72
CA TRP A 69 9.57 -2.64 2.90
C TRP A 69 10.64 -3.37 3.70
N GLU A 70 10.47 -3.40 5.01
CA GLU A 70 11.40 -4.06 5.93
C GLU A 70 11.46 -5.57 5.64
N ALA A 71 12.67 -6.15 5.72
CA ALA A 71 12.90 -7.53 5.30
C ALA A 71 12.05 -8.54 6.09
N ASP A 72 11.81 -8.27 7.38
CA ASP A 72 10.93 -9.07 8.24
C ASP A 72 9.48 -9.09 7.76
N TRP A 73 8.99 -7.98 7.22
CA TRP A 73 7.64 -7.90 6.65
C TRP A 73 7.51 -8.71 5.36
N ILE A 74 8.54 -8.70 4.52
CA ILE A 74 8.61 -9.51 3.29
C ILE A 74 8.64 -11.00 3.65
N LYS A 75 9.43 -11.37 4.66
CA LYS A 75 9.52 -12.74 5.16
C LYS A 75 8.17 -13.21 5.74
N THR A 76 7.55 -12.39 6.58
CA THR A 76 6.23 -12.66 7.17
C THR A 76 5.18 -12.89 6.09
N ALA A 77 5.14 -12.05 5.04
CA ALA A 77 4.19 -12.23 3.93
C ALA A 77 4.46 -13.53 3.15
N SER A 78 5.73 -13.88 2.92
CA SER A 78 6.09 -15.14 2.26
C SER A 78 5.74 -16.37 3.09
N ASP A 79 5.96 -16.32 4.41
CA ASP A 79 5.64 -17.41 5.33
C ASP A 79 4.13 -17.59 5.48
N LEU A 80 3.38 -16.49 5.51
CA LEU A 80 1.93 -16.49 5.49
C LEU A 80 1.38 -17.20 4.24
N VAL A 81 1.85 -16.86 3.04
CA VAL A 81 1.46 -17.52 1.78
C VAL A 81 1.77 -19.02 1.81
N ARG A 82 2.97 -19.39 2.28
CA ARG A 82 3.40 -20.79 2.37
C ARG A 82 2.58 -21.58 3.39
N ASN A 83 2.24 -20.98 4.53
CA ASN A 83 1.43 -21.61 5.57
C ASN A 83 0.00 -21.80 5.07
N THR A 84 -0.62 -20.78 4.47
CA THR A 84 -1.95 -20.91 3.88
C THR A 84 -1.99 -22.03 2.83
N TYR A 85 -0.98 -22.11 1.95
CA TYR A 85 -0.90 -23.20 0.97
C TYR A 85 -0.84 -24.58 1.65
N LYS A 86 0.05 -24.77 2.64
CA LYS A 86 0.19 -26.04 3.39
C LYS A 86 -1.04 -26.43 4.21
N THR A 87 -1.88 -25.46 4.60
CA THR A 87 -3.11 -25.74 5.35
C THR A 87 -4.26 -26.09 4.43
N SER A 88 -4.27 -25.55 3.20
CA SER A 88 -5.34 -25.77 2.23
C SER A 88 -5.08 -26.93 1.24
N TYR A 89 -3.84 -27.39 1.10
CA TYR A 89 -3.40 -28.48 0.23
C TYR A 89 -2.38 -29.36 0.93
#